data_AF-A0AAE4JJ37-F1
#
_entry.id   AF-A0AAE4JJ37-F1
#
_cell.length_a   1.000
_cell.length_b   1.000
_cell.length_c   1.000
_cell.angle_alpha   90.00
_cell.angle_beta   90.00
_cell.angle_gamma   90.00
#
_symmetry.space_group_name_H-M   'P 1'
#
loop_
_entity.id
_entity.type
_entity.pdbx_description
1 polymer ?
#
loop_
_entity_poly.entity_id
_entity_poly.type
_entity_poly.pdbx_seq_one_letter_code
_entity_poly.pdbx_strand_id
1 'polypeptide(L)'
;MSGRERVRHVVELLDGPTPVQEIADRADVSRATANDELQRLQSDDWVTETTSDGTKAYDLNPVRLLFDEVTDLITEYSREELEIQLTELKEEQEDLAGEYGVSSLEEFREQLAVDELSAAELRERRNVIATWEAINTELGLVKHALHLYSDVRDLSSPQTDSDLSFS
;
A
#
# COMPACT_ATOMS: atom_id res chain seq x y z
N MET A 1 25.77 -4.66 -11.18
CA MET A 1 24.55 -5.44 -10.92
C MET A 1 24.46 -6.62 -11.88
N SER A 2 24.22 -7.82 -11.37
CA SER A 2 23.86 -9.01 -12.15
C SER A 2 22.51 -8.80 -12.87
N GLY A 3 22.20 -9.64 -13.86
CA GLY A 3 20.90 -9.57 -14.54
C GLY A 3 19.72 -9.74 -13.58
N ARG A 4 19.83 -10.62 -12.59
CA ARG A 4 18.81 -10.81 -11.54
C ARG A 4 18.66 -9.58 -10.64
N GLU A 5 19.77 -8.95 -10.25
CA GLU A 5 19.73 -7.71 -9.46
C GLU A 5 19.05 -6.57 -10.23
N ARG A 6 19.28 -6.47 -11.55
CA ARG A 6 18.58 -5.49 -12.38
C ARG A 6 17.08 -5.77 -12.48
N VAL A 7 16.67 -7.03 -12.57
CA VAL A 7 15.24 -7.41 -12.54
C VAL A 7 14.60 -6.99 -11.21
N ARG A 8 15.25 -7.24 -10.07
CA ARG A 8 14.74 -6.80 -8.76
C ARG A 8 14.59 -5.29 -8.69
N HIS A 9 15.57 -4.54 -9.16
CA HIS A 9 15.49 -3.09 -9.19
C HIS A 9 14.35 -2.57 -10.08
N VAL A 10 14.05 -3.25 -11.18
CA VAL A 10 12.87 -2.91 -12.00
C VAL A 10 11.57 -3.23 -11.26
N VAL A 11 11.52 -4.37 -10.56
CA VAL A 11 10.35 -4.80 -9.76
C VAL A 11 10.04 -3.82 -8.63
N GLU A 12 11.06 -3.29 -7.94
CA GLU A 12 10.92 -2.28 -6.88
C GLU A 12 10.28 -0.96 -7.39
N LEU A 13 10.27 -0.75 -8.71
CA LEU A 13 9.78 0.47 -9.37
C LEU A 13 8.55 0.19 -10.25
N LEU A 14 7.82 -0.89 -9.98
CA LEU A 14 6.53 -1.13 -10.64
C LEU A 14 5.46 -0.26 -10.01
N ASP A 15 4.62 0.33 -10.85
CA ASP A 15 3.42 1.10 -10.51
C ASP A 15 2.14 0.37 -10.93
N GLY A 16 2.27 -0.92 -11.26
CA GLY A 16 1.16 -1.81 -11.58
C GLY A 16 1.58 -3.04 -12.40
N PRO A 17 0.58 -3.83 -12.85
CA PRO A 17 0.79 -5.07 -13.59
C PRO A 17 1.64 -4.88 -14.86
N THR A 18 2.87 -5.39 -14.83
CA THR A 18 3.85 -5.18 -15.90
C THR A 18 4.17 -6.49 -16.63
N PRO A 19 4.06 -6.56 -17.96
CA PRO A 19 4.40 -7.76 -18.73
C PRO A 19 5.85 -8.21 -18.53
N VAL A 20 6.09 -9.53 -18.50
CA VAL A 20 7.44 -10.10 -18.32
C VAL A 20 8.44 -9.57 -19.35
N GLN A 21 7.99 -9.33 -20.59
CA GLN A 21 8.85 -8.80 -21.64
C GLN A 21 9.32 -7.37 -21.34
N GLU A 22 8.42 -6.51 -20.85
CA GLU A 22 8.77 -5.14 -20.50
C GLU A 22 9.74 -5.08 -19.32
N ILE A 23 9.52 -5.93 -18.31
CA ILE A 23 10.46 -6.07 -17.18
C ILE A 23 11.84 -6.52 -17.70
N ALA A 24 11.89 -7.47 -18.63
CA ALA A 24 13.13 -7.94 -19.22
C ALA A 24 13.86 -6.84 -20.01
N ASP A 25 13.11 -6.06 -20.79
CA ASP A 25 13.64 -4.95 -21.59
C ASP A 25 14.20 -3.84 -20.68
N ARG A 26 13.46 -3.44 -19.64
CA ARG A 26 13.91 -2.46 -18.63
C ARG A 26 15.14 -2.93 -17.86
N ALA A 27 15.24 -4.23 -17.59
CA ALA A 27 16.37 -4.83 -16.88
C ALA A 27 17.55 -5.19 -17.79
N ASP A 28 17.46 -5.00 -19.12
CA ASP A 28 18.47 -5.41 -20.10
C ASP A 28 18.88 -6.89 -19.92
N VAL A 29 17.88 -7.79 -19.93
CA VAL A 29 18.08 -9.25 -19.83
C VAL A 29 17.18 -9.99 -20.81
N SER A 30 17.45 -11.28 -21.02
CA SER A 30 16.52 -12.14 -21.78
C SER A 30 15.20 -12.32 -21.03
N ARG A 31 14.09 -12.49 -21.76
CA ARG A 31 12.78 -12.82 -21.19
C ARG A 31 12.82 -14.05 -20.27
N ALA A 32 13.60 -15.06 -20.64
CA ALA A 32 13.76 -16.27 -19.82
C ALA A 32 14.44 -15.95 -18.48
N THR A 33 15.51 -15.15 -18.50
CA THR A 33 16.20 -14.70 -17.28
C THR A 33 15.30 -13.86 -16.38
N ALA A 34 14.49 -12.95 -16.95
CA ALA A 34 13.51 -12.18 -16.19
C ALA A 34 12.44 -13.09 -15.57
N ASN A 35 11.85 -13.99 -16.36
CA ASN A 35 10.83 -14.91 -15.87
C ASN A 35 11.35 -15.82 -14.74
N ASP A 36 12.57 -16.34 -14.86
CA ASP A 36 13.18 -17.18 -13.82
C ASP A 36 13.36 -16.41 -12.50
N GLU A 37 13.72 -15.13 -12.56
CA GLU A 37 13.85 -14.29 -11.37
C GLU A 37 12.48 -13.89 -10.80
N LEU A 38 11.51 -13.54 -11.65
CA LEU A 38 10.14 -13.20 -11.22
C LEU A 38 9.44 -14.38 -10.53
N GLN A 39 9.67 -15.62 -10.99
CA GLN A 39 9.16 -16.81 -10.30
C GLN A 39 9.80 -17.01 -8.91
N ARG A 40 11.07 -16.65 -8.75
CA ARG A 40 11.74 -16.68 -7.43
C ARG A 40 11.15 -15.62 -6.52
N LEU A 41 11.03 -14.38 -7.01
CA LEU A 41 10.42 -13.29 -6.26
C LEU A 41 8.98 -13.63 -5.85
N GLN A 42 8.21 -14.28 -6.72
CA GLN A 42 6.87 -14.76 -6.40
C GLN A 42 6.89 -15.83 -5.31
N SER A 43 7.86 -16.75 -5.34
CA SER A 43 8.01 -17.78 -4.30
C SER A 43 8.40 -17.20 -2.94
N ASP A 44 9.06 -16.04 -2.96
CA ASP A 44 9.47 -15.27 -1.78
C ASP A 44 8.45 -14.16 -1.42
N ASP A 45 7.22 -14.24 -1.97
CA ASP A 45 6.09 -13.32 -1.76
C ASP A 45 6.35 -11.84 -2.11
N TRP A 46 7.37 -11.52 -2.91
CA TRP A 46 7.67 -10.15 -3.35
C TRP A 46 6.73 -9.66 -4.45
N VAL A 47 6.34 -10.55 -5.36
CA VAL A 47 5.47 -10.23 -6.50
C VAL A 47 4.32 -11.21 -6.59
N THR A 48 3.23 -10.79 -7.22
CA THR A 48 2.12 -11.67 -7.58
C THR A 48 2.03 -11.78 -9.11
N GLU A 49 1.80 -13.01 -9.59
CA GLU A 49 1.53 -13.24 -11.01
C GLU A 49 0.11 -12.77 -11.36
N THR A 50 0.00 -12.04 -12.46
CA THR A 50 -1.26 -11.52 -12.98
C THR A 50 -1.24 -11.54 -14.52
N THR A 51 -2.20 -10.89 -15.16
CA THR A 51 -2.29 -10.76 -16.61
C THR A 51 -2.47 -9.30 -17.00
N SER A 52 -1.72 -8.85 -18.00
CA SER A 52 -1.88 -7.53 -18.64
C SER A 52 -1.96 -7.73 -20.15
N ASP A 53 -3.01 -7.22 -20.78
CA ASP A 53 -3.33 -7.39 -22.21
C ASP A 53 -3.25 -8.85 -22.71
N GLY A 54 -3.74 -9.79 -21.90
CA GLY A 54 -3.73 -11.22 -22.22
C GLY A 54 -2.34 -11.88 -22.16
N THR A 55 -1.34 -11.17 -21.66
CA THR A 55 0.03 -11.68 -21.47
C THR A 55 0.37 -11.81 -20.00
N LYS A 56 1.24 -12.78 -19.69
CA LYS A 56 1.78 -12.98 -18.34
C LYS A 56 2.46 -11.70 -17.85
N ALA A 57 1.99 -11.21 -16.70
CA ALA A 57 2.50 -10.01 -16.05
C ALA A 57 2.78 -10.29 -14.57
N TYR A 58 3.55 -9.40 -13.96
CA TYR A 58 3.82 -9.40 -12.54
C TYR A 58 3.59 -8.01 -11.98
N ASP A 59 3.15 -7.97 -10.73
CA ASP A 59 3.03 -6.75 -9.94
C ASP A 59 3.64 -6.99 -8.55
N LEU A 60 3.94 -5.92 -7.83
CA LEU A 60 4.31 -6.02 -6.41
C LEU A 60 3.19 -6.73 -5.64
N ASN A 61 3.56 -7.52 -4.64
CA ASN A 61 2.57 -8.20 -3.80
C ASN A 61 1.87 -7.17 -2.89
N PRO A 62 0.57 -6.88 -3.09
CA PRO A 62 -0.12 -5.85 -2.31
C PRO A 62 -0.24 -6.20 -0.83
N VAL A 63 -0.29 -7.48 -0.48
CA VAL A 63 -0.32 -7.92 0.93
C VAL A 63 1.01 -7.61 1.60
N ARG A 64 2.12 -7.84 0.90
CA ARG A 64 3.45 -7.50 1.40
C ARG A 64 3.60 -5.99 1.60
N LEU A 65 3.23 -5.20 0.59
CA LEU A 65 3.29 -3.73 0.68
C LEU A 65 2.50 -3.20 1.88
N LEU A 66 1.29 -3.71 2.11
CA LEU A 66 0.49 -3.35 3.29
C LEU A 66 1.23 -3.64 4.61
N PHE A 67 1.83 -4.82 4.74
CA PHE A 67 2.57 -5.15 5.95
C PHE A 67 3.83 -4.29 6.13
N ASP A 68 4.57 -4.03 5.04
CA ASP A 68 5.74 -3.17 5.06
C ASP A 68 5.34 -1.75 5.57
N GLU A 69 4.31 -1.14 4.98
CA GLU A 69 3.78 0.17 5.40
C GLU A 69 3.33 0.20 6.88
N VAL A 70 2.62 -0.84 7.33
CA VAL A 70 2.18 -0.94 8.72
C VAL A 70 3.37 -1.07 9.68
N THR A 71 4.39 -1.86 9.32
CA THR A 71 5.59 -2.00 10.15
C THR A 71 6.45 -0.75 10.17
N ASP A 72 6.49 0.00 9.07
CA ASP A 72 7.16 1.30 9.00
C ASP A 72 6.49 2.31 9.94
N LEU A 73 5.16 2.41 9.91
CA LEU A 73 4.40 3.25 10.86
C LEU A 73 4.68 2.88 12.33
N ILE A 74 4.68 1.59 12.65
CA ILE A 74 4.97 1.12 14.03
C ILE A 74 6.40 1.46 14.42
N THR A 75 7.35 1.43 13.49
CA THR A 75 8.77 1.69 13.75
C THR A 75 9.03 3.18 13.96
N GLU A 76 8.47 4.02 13.08
CA GLU A 76 8.69 5.46 13.03
C GLU A 76 7.96 6.22 14.14
N TYR A 77 6.73 5.80 14.48
CA TYR A 77 5.88 6.52 15.41
C TYR A 77 5.69 5.76 16.74
N SER A 78 5.46 6.53 17.80
CA SER A 78 4.94 6.02 19.06
C SER A 78 3.45 5.70 18.95
N ARG A 79 2.95 4.88 19.89
CA ARG A 79 1.51 4.57 19.96
C ARG A 79 0.65 5.82 20.14
N GLU A 80 1.11 6.78 20.94
CA GLU A 80 0.41 8.04 21.18
C GLU A 80 0.34 8.90 19.92
N GLU A 81 1.44 9.00 19.15
CA GLU A 81 1.45 9.71 17.86
C GLU A 81 0.49 9.08 16.85
N LEU A 82 0.42 7.74 16.78
CA LEU A 82 -0.55 7.05 15.93
C LEU A 82 -2.01 7.26 16.39
N GLU A 83 -2.26 7.37 17.69
CA GLU A 83 -3.59 7.71 18.23
C GLU A 83 -4.00 9.16 17.89
N ILE A 84 -3.05 10.09 17.88
CA ILE A 84 -3.25 11.48 17.44
C ILE A 84 -3.56 11.50 15.94
N GLN A 85 -2.74 10.86 15.09
CA GLN A 85 -2.99 10.76 13.65
C GLN A 85 -4.36 10.14 13.33
N LEU A 86 -4.76 9.10 14.07
CA LEU A 86 -6.09 8.49 13.91
C LEU A 86 -7.22 9.50 14.17
N THR A 87 -7.02 10.40 15.13
CA THR A 87 -8.00 11.43 15.48
C THR A 87 -8.06 12.49 14.39
N GLU A 88 -6.90 13.00 13.95
CA GLU A 88 -6.80 14.00 12.89
C GLU A 88 -7.44 13.50 11.57
N LEU A 89 -7.12 12.28 11.14
CA LEU A 89 -7.70 11.68 9.93
C LEU A 89 -9.23 11.49 10.02
N LYS A 90 -9.75 11.24 11.22
CA LYS A 90 -11.20 11.15 11.43
C LYS A 90 -11.86 12.52 11.37
N GLU A 91 -11.25 13.54 11.96
CA GLU A 91 -11.75 14.91 11.87
C GLU A 91 -11.78 15.38 10.41
N GLU A 92 -10.73 15.12 9.62
CA GLU A 92 -10.71 15.44 8.19
C GLU A 92 -11.81 14.71 7.40
N GLN A 93 -12.04 13.42 7.71
CA GLN A 93 -13.13 12.66 7.10
C GLN A 93 -14.51 13.23 7.47
N GLU A 94 -14.73 13.59 8.74
CA GLU A 94 -15.97 14.17 9.25
C GLU A 94 -16.23 15.57 8.69
N ASP A 95 -15.19 16.37 8.49
CA ASP A 95 -15.26 17.69 7.87
C ASP A 95 -15.67 17.59 6.39
N LEU A 96 -15.06 16.69 5.62
CA LEU A 96 -15.47 16.42 4.22
C LEU A 96 -16.91 15.90 4.14
N ALA A 97 -17.29 15.00 5.04
CA ALA A 97 -18.66 14.52 5.15
C ALA A 97 -19.65 15.65 5.43
N GLY A 98 -19.31 16.55 6.36
CA GLY A 98 -20.09 17.74 6.71
C GLY A 98 -20.22 18.73 5.56
N GLU A 99 -19.13 18.97 4.81
CA GLU A 99 -19.10 19.91 3.67
C GLU A 99 -20.09 19.51 2.57
N TYR A 100 -20.15 18.20 2.25
CA TYR A 100 -21.01 17.68 1.18
C TYR A 100 -22.35 17.13 1.68
N GLY A 101 -22.59 17.15 2.99
CA GLY A 101 -23.83 16.69 3.60
C GLY A 101 -24.09 15.20 3.38
N VAL A 102 -23.02 14.40 3.40
CA VAL A 102 -23.03 12.95 3.16
C VAL A 102 -22.47 12.21 4.37
N SER A 103 -22.85 10.96 4.54
CA SER A 103 -22.37 10.09 5.62
C SER A 103 -21.21 9.18 5.20
N SER A 104 -20.93 9.08 3.90
CA SER A 104 -19.89 8.20 3.37
C SER A 104 -19.42 8.63 1.98
N LEU A 105 -18.25 8.12 1.59
CA LEU A 105 -17.73 8.27 0.22
C LEU A 105 -18.65 7.62 -0.83
N GLU A 106 -19.36 6.55 -0.48
CA GLU A 106 -20.31 5.90 -1.39
C GLU A 106 -21.49 6.82 -1.67
N GLU A 107 -22.09 7.40 -0.63
CA GLU A 107 -23.15 8.40 -0.77
C GLU A 107 -22.67 9.64 -1.55
N PHE A 108 -21.44 10.09 -1.32
CA PHE A 108 -20.86 11.18 -2.10
C PHE A 108 -20.75 10.84 -3.59
N ARG A 109 -20.34 9.61 -3.93
CA ARG A 109 -20.30 9.11 -5.31
C ARG A 109 -21.68 9.04 -5.95
N GLU A 110 -22.70 8.65 -5.19
CA GLU A 110 -24.08 8.63 -5.67
C GLU A 110 -24.57 10.03 -6.06
N GLN A 111 -24.23 11.07 -5.30
CA GLN A 111 -24.60 12.45 -5.62
C GLN A 111 -24.07 12.90 -7.00
N LEU A 112 -22.90 12.41 -7.46
CA LEU A 112 -22.40 12.73 -8.81
C LEU A 112 -23.30 12.23 -9.94
N ALA A 113 -24.08 11.17 -9.71
CA ALA A 113 -24.98 10.60 -10.70
C ALA A 113 -26.38 11.22 -10.68
N VAL A 114 -26.76 11.81 -9.54
CA VAL A 114 -28.11 12.37 -9.31
C VAL A 114 -28.15 13.87 -9.56
N ASP A 115 -27.10 14.59 -9.19
CA ASP A 115 -27.06 16.04 -9.28
C ASP A 115 -26.80 16.51 -10.73
N GLU A 116 -27.49 17.58 -11.15
CA GLU A 116 -27.20 18.26 -12.42
C GLU A 116 -25.93 19.14 -12.29
N LEU A 117 -24.78 18.49 -12.27
CA LEU A 117 -23.48 19.14 -12.09
C LEU A 117 -22.88 19.60 -13.42
N SER A 118 -22.29 20.79 -13.40
CA SER A 118 -21.43 21.25 -14.48
C SER A 118 -20.14 20.43 -14.57
N ALA A 119 -19.47 20.49 -15.73
CA ALA A 119 -18.18 19.84 -15.90
C ALA A 119 -17.08 20.39 -14.95
N ALA A 120 -17.23 21.59 -14.40
CA ALA A 120 -16.31 22.14 -13.41
C ALA A 120 -16.52 21.47 -12.04
N GLU A 121 -17.77 21.40 -11.59
CA GLU A 121 -18.17 20.76 -10.32
C GLU A 121 -17.84 19.26 -10.34
N LEU A 122 -18.05 18.57 -11.47
CA LEU A 122 -17.66 17.16 -11.62
C LEU A 122 -16.15 16.93 -11.46
N ARG A 123 -15.31 17.90 -11.85
CA ARG A 123 -13.85 17.81 -11.67
C ARG A 123 -13.47 18.08 -10.22
N GLU A 124 -14.08 19.08 -9.60
CA GLU A 124 -13.88 19.40 -8.18
C GLU A 124 -14.26 18.20 -7.29
N ARG A 125 -15.46 17.64 -7.45
CA ARG A 125 -15.90 16.48 -6.67
C ARG A 125 -15.02 15.25 -6.90
N ARG A 126 -14.44 15.07 -8.09
CA ARG A 126 -13.47 13.99 -8.34
C ARG A 126 -12.18 14.18 -7.54
N ASN A 127 -11.71 15.40 -7.38
CA ASN A 127 -10.53 15.67 -6.54
C ASN A 127 -10.85 15.38 -5.06
N VAL A 128 -12.04 15.77 -4.60
CA VAL A 128 -12.49 15.46 -3.23
C VAL A 128 -12.60 13.95 -3.01
N ILE A 129 -13.13 13.19 -3.99
CA ILE A 129 -13.14 11.73 -3.93
C ILE A 129 -11.73 11.18 -3.74
N ALA A 130 -10.75 11.67 -4.51
CA ALA A 130 -9.37 11.21 -4.40
C ALA A 130 -8.77 11.54 -3.02
N THR A 131 -9.05 12.72 -2.47
CA THR A 131 -8.66 13.08 -1.09
C THR A 131 -9.29 12.15 -0.06
N TRP A 132 -10.60 11.89 -0.18
CA TRP A 132 -11.30 10.99 0.74
C TRP A 132 -10.77 9.55 0.64
N GLU A 133 -10.47 9.06 -0.56
CA GLU A 133 -9.82 7.76 -0.76
C GLU A 133 -8.47 7.68 -0.05
N ALA A 134 -7.64 8.74 -0.17
CA ALA A 134 -6.36 8.81 0.53
C ALA A 134 -6.54 8.77 2.06
N ILE A 135 -7.45 9.58 2.60
CA ILE A 135 -7.78 9.57 4.04
C ILE A 135 -8.23 8.18 4.49
N ASN A 136 -9.10 7.52 3.73
CA ASN A 136 -9.60 6.18 4.07
C ASN A 136 -8.47 5.14 4.09
N THR A 137 -7.55 5.20 3.13
CA THR A 137 -6.37 4.33 3.08
C THR A 137 -5.48 4.56 4.30
N GLU A 138 -5.13 5.81 4.59
CA GLU A 138 -4.26 6.15 5.73
C GLU A 138 -4.90 5.76 7.07
N LEU A 139 -6.19 6.02 7.22
CA LEU A 139 -6.97 5.64 8.40
C LEU A 139 -6.98 4.11 8.58
N GLY A 140 -7.03 3.35 7.49
CA GLY A 140 -6.86 1.89 7.51
C GLY A 140 -5.48 1.47 8.02
N LEU A 141 -4.41 2.07 7.48
CA LEU A 141 -3.03 1.79 7.87
C LEU A 141 -2.77 2.11 9.35
N VAL A 142 -3.16 3.29 9.82
CA VAL A 142 -2.99 3.70 11.22
C VAL A 142 -3.76 2.76 12.16
N LYS A 143 -4.98 2.35 11.80
CA LYS A 143 -5.73 1.35 12.58
C LYS A 143 -5.01 0.00 12.65
N HIS A 144 -4.45 -0.47 11.53
CA HIS A 144 -3.69 -1.71 11.50
C HIS A 144 -2.41 -1.61 12.34
N ALA A 145 -1.68 -0.49 12.23
CA ALA A 145 -0.50 -0.20 13.04
C ALA A 145 -0.83 -0.21 14.53
N LEU A 146 -1.89 0.48 14.96
CA LEU A 146 -2.34 0.49 16.36
C LEU A 146 -2.77 -0.91 16.87
N HIS A 147 -3.40 -1.71 16.00
CA HIS A 147 -3.82 -3.07 16.34
C HIS A 147 -2.62 -4.00 16.56
N LEU A 148 -1.58 -3.88 15.73
CA LEU A 148 -0.40 -4.74 15.74
C LEU A 148 0.78 -4.18 16.54
N TYR A 149 0.64 -2.97 17.10
CA TYR A 149 1.75 -2.21 17.67
C TYR A 149 2.57 -3.01 18.70
N SER A 150 1.90 -3.60 19.70
CA SER A 150 2.56 -4.38 20.74
C SER A 150 3.20 -5.65 20.16
N ASP A 151 2.46 -6.40 19.33
CA ASP A 151 2.95 -7.65 18.75
C ASP A 151 4.23 -7.43 17.94
N VAL A 152 4.27 -6.40 17.10
CA VAL A 152 5.44 -6.07 16.27
C VAL A 152 6.59 -5.55 17.12
N ARG A 153 6.34 -4.67 18.11
CA ARG A 153 7.40 -4.16 19.00
C ARG A 153 8.01 -5.27 19.86
N ASP A 154 7.21 -6.23 20.32
CA ASP A 154 7.67 -7.39 21.09
C ASP A 154 8.54 -8.30 20.21
N LEU A 155 8.13 -8.57 18.98
CA LEU A 155 8.91 -9.37 18.01
C LEU A 155 10.20 -8.67 17.57
N SER A 156 10.20 -7.33 17.52
CA SER A 156 11.36 -6.52 17.11
C SER A 156 12.32 -6.26 18.26
N SER A 157 11.91 -6.53 19.50
CA SER A 157 12.77 -6.35 20.67
C SER A 157 13.87 -7.41 20.64
N PRO A 158 15.15 -7.03 20.77
CA PRO A 158 16.22 -8.01 20.87
C PRO A 158 15.92 -8.89 22.09
N GLN A 159 15.75 -10.19 21.87
CA GLN A 159 15.65 -11.18 22.94
C GLN A 159 16.85 -10.97 23.85
N THR A 160 16.61 -10.31 24.98
CA THR A 160 17.63 -10.21 26.00
C THR A 160 17.61 -11.58 26.65
N ASP A 161 18.51 -12.46 26.20
CA ASP A 161 18.88 -13.71 26.88
C ASP A 161 19.43 -13.35 28.28
N SER A 162 18.51 -12.99 29.17
CA SER A 162 18.75 -12.69 30.58
C SER A 162 18.09 -13.78 31.43
N ASP A 163 18.25 -15.04 31.05
CA ASP A 163 17.83 -16.18 31.88
C ASP A 163 18.69 -17.41 31.62
N LEU A 164 20.01 -17.27 31.73
CA LEU A 164 20.92 -18.40 31.96
C LEU A 164 21.89 -18.08 33.11
N SER A 165 21.35 -17.67 34.26
CA SER A 165 22.05 -17.81 35.53
C SER A 165 21.76 -19.20 36.11
N PHE A 166 22.51 -20.20 35.66
CA PHE A 166 22.63 -21.45 36.41
C PHE A 166 23.45 -21.17 37.68
N SER A 167 22.80 -21.23 38.84
CA SER A 167 23.46 -21.27 40.15
C SER A 167 23.56 -22.70 40.67
#